data_AF-A0A6G1KUC0-F1
#
_entry.id   AF-A0A6G1KUC0-F1
#
_cell.length_a   1.000
_cell.length_b   1.000
_cell.length_c   1.000
_cell.angle_alpha   90.00
_cell.angle_beta   90.00
_cell.angle_gamma   90.00
#
_symmetry.space_group_name_H-M   'P 1'
#
loop_
_entity.id
_entity.type
_entity.pdbx_description
1 polymer ?
#
loop_
_entity_poly.entity_id
_entity_poly.type
_entity_poly.pdbx_seq_one_letter_code
_entity_poly.pdbx_strand_id
1 'polypeptide(L)'
;MSAAALQSAYETASARSASLAEDLQTLLGPDMAFRRSRVWESGQELGHLSARSGLLPDVVRAAQRRHQLAQEALTLLERRVQSLIREVDRANQETTRAWDALWMARCAAPEEFGMPRNHGAGRPETPRENDEEEEDWDDDDDDEEMRDAEQESEFRSRWTHNGGPSPSAYLDLAAQSLADYTTLTTFPDPPATPCSNPSCHSTAQDRALRACPCNIQALFGSLSARELRAWRVRFHPDRFAVVPEGAERAEMQRKAQEVFVVVDGLFQGGRGRG
;
A
#
# COMPACT_ATOMS: atom_id res chain seq x y z
N MET A 1 20.41 -0.39 24.07
CA MET A 1 21.20 -0.58 22.83
C MET A 1 21.63 0.79 22.33
N SER A 2 22.85 0.95 21.80
CA SER A 2 23.28 2.22 21.22
C SER A 2 22.59 2.49 19.88
N ALA A 3 22.50 3.75 19.45
CA ALA A 3 21.98 4.12 18.14
C ALA A 3 22.73 3.40 16.99
N ALA A 4 24.05 3.22 17.13
CA ALA A 4 24.86 2.45 16.18
C ALA A 4 24.46 0.96 16.10
N ALA A 5 24.11 0.33 17.24
CA ALA A 5 23.65 -1.06 17.24
C ALA A 5 22.28 -1.23 16.58
N LEU A 6 21.38 -0.25 16.74
CA LEU A 6 20.07 -0.25 16.08
C LEU A 6 20.19 -0.01 14.57
N GLN A 7 21.08 0.91 14.15
CA GLN A 7 21.37 1.15 12.74
C GLN A 7 21.94 -0.10 12.05
N SER A 8 22.90 -0.78 12.68
CA SER A 8 23.48 -2.04 12.17
C SER A 8 22.43 -3.16 12.08
N ALA A 9 21.52 -3.26 13.06
CA ALA A 9 20.42 -4.22 13.01
C ALA A 9 19.45 -3.94 11.84
N TYR A 10 19.12 -2.67 11.60
CA TYR A 10 18.30 -2.25 10.47
C TYR A 10 18.94 -2.61 9.12
N GLU A 11 20.21 -2.28 8.92
CA GLU A 11 20.95 -2.59 7.69
C GLU A 11 20.99 -4.11 7.42
N THR A 12 21.22 -4.91 8.47
CA THR A 12 21.23 -6.37 8.38
C THR A 12 19.85 -6.93 8.00
N ALA A 13 18.79 -6.44 8.63
CA ALA A 13 17.42 -6.86 8.33
C ALA A 13 17.00 -6.48 6.90
N SER A 14 17.37 -5.27 6.45
CA SER A 14 17.07 -4.79 5.10
C SER A 14 17.85 -5.54 4.02
N ALA A 15 19.12 -5.90 4.27
CA ALA A 15 19.89 -6.72 3.32
C ALA A 15 19.29 -8.12 3.18
N ARG A 16 18.84 -8.71 4.31
CA ARG A 16 18.20 -10.03 4.32
C ARG A 16 16.86 -10.03 3.58
N SER A 17 16.03 -8.98 3.74
CA SER A 17 14.76 -8.90 3.02
C SER A 17 14.95 -8.74 1.51
N ALA A 18 15.94 -7.96 1.08
CA ALA A 18 16.29 -7.80 -0.34
C ALA A 18 16.72 -9.13 -0.98
N SER A 19 17.61 -9.88 -0.32
CA SER A 19 18.04 -11.21 -0.79
C SER A 19 16.89 -12.21 -0.89
N LEU A 20 15.97 -12.23 0.09
CA LEU A 20 14.80 -13.11 0.04
C LEU A 20 13.82 -12.71 -1.07
N ALA A 21 13.71 -11.42 -1.39
CA ALA A 21 12.89 -10.94 -2.49
C ALA A 21 13.44 -11.39 -3.85
N GLU A 22 14.77 -11.38 -4.05
CA GLU A 22 15.42 -11.91 -5.25
C GLU A 22 15.22 -13.44 -5.39
N ASP A 23 15.33 -14.18 -4.29
CA ASP A 23 15.05 -15.62 -4.26
C ASP A 23 13.59 -15.92 -4.65
N LEU A 24 12.64 -15.16 -4.09
CA LEU A 24 11.23 -15.25 -4.46
C LEU A 24 11.00 -14.93 -5.93
N GLN A 25 11.64 -13.88 -6.45
CA GLN A 25 11.49 -13.47 -7.84
C GLN A 25 12.06 -14.52 -8.81
N THR A 26 13.18 -15.15 -8.43
CA THR A 26 13.80 -16.27 -9.17
C THR A 26 12.92 -17.52 -9.17
N LEU A 27 12.30 -17.85 -8.03
CA LEU A 27 11.40 -18.99 -7.91
C LEU A 27 10.07 -18.78 -8.62
N LEU A 28 9.54 -17.56 -8.59
CA LEU A 28 8.25 -17.24 -9.19
C LEU A 28 8.38 -17.12 -10.71
N GLY A 29 9.42 -16.43 -11.21
CA GLY A 29 9.59 -16.14 -12.63
C GLY A 29 8.33 -15.57 -13.31
N PRO A 30 8.36 -15.28 -14.61
CA PRO A 30 7.15 -14.90 -15.35
C PRO A 30 6.20 -16.10 -15.61
N ASP A 31 6.58 -17.33 -15.25
CA ASP A 31 6.07 -18.54 -15.93
C ASP A 31 5.52 -19.63 -14.99
N MET A 32 5.44 -19.41 -13.67
CA MET A 32 4.90 -20.41 -12.74
C MET A 32 3.44 -20.80 -13.07
N ALA A 33 2.61 -19.84 -13.46
CA ALA A 33 1.24 -20.10 -13.89
C ALA A 33 1.18 -20.95 -15.18
N PHE A 34 2.06 -20.67 -16.14
CA PHE A 34 2.18 -21.42 -17.38
C PHE A 34 2.68 -22.86 -17.15
N ARG A 35 3.69 -23.03 -16.29
CA ARG A 35 4.19 -24.36 -15.90
C ARG A 35 3.11 -25.21 -15.24
N ARG A 36 2.30 -24.61 -14.35
CA ARG A 36 1.16 -25.27 -13.71
C ARG A 36 0.09 -25.69 -14.72
N SER A 37 -0.22 -24.80 -15.67
CA SER A 37 -1.16 -25.08 -16.77
C SER A 37 -0.69 -26.25 -17.63
N ARG A 38 0.58 -26.26 -18.06
CA ARG A 38 1.16 -27.36 -18.85
C ARG A 38 1.16 -28.72 -18.15
N VAL A 39 1.45 -28.75 -16.84
CA VAL A 39 1.43 -30.01 -16.07
C VAL A 39 0.01 -30.58 -16.02
N TRP A 40 -1.00 -29.71 -15.93
CA TRP A 40 -2.40 -30.11 -15.93
C TRP A 40 -2.89 -30.59 -17.30
N GLU A 41 -2.58 -29.86 -18.38
CA GLU A 41 -2.89 -30.25 -19.77
C GLU A 41 -2.25 -31.61 -20.12
N SER A 42 -0.99 -31.82 -19.74
CA SER A 42 -0.30 -33.10 -19.94
C SER A 42 -1.00 -34.27 -19.24
N GLY A 43 -1.65 -34.03 -18.10
CA GLY A 43 -2.44 -35.03 -17.39
C GLY A 43 -3.72 -35.42 -18.12
N GLN A 44 -4.42 -34.44 -18.71
CA GLN A 44 -5.64 -34.68 -19.50
C GLN A 44 -5.35 -35.43 -20.79
N GLU A 45 -4.28 -35.05 -21.51
CA GLU A 45 -3.87 -35.72 -22.75
C GLU A 45 -3.54 -37.21 -22.52
N LEU A 46 -2.90 -37.54 -21.39
CA LEU A 46 -2.59 -38.92 -21.02
C LEU A 46 -3.85 -39.76 -20.73
N GLY A 47 -4.86 -39.15 -20.12
CA GLY A 47 -6.17 -39.80 -19.91
C GLY A 47 -6.86 -40.15 -21.23
N HIS A 48 -6.82 -39.24 -22.20
CA HIS A 48 -7.40 -39.46 -23.52
C HIS A 48 -6.62 -40.48 -24.36
N LEU A 49 -5.29 -40.49 -24.31
CA LEU A 49 -4.44 -41.45 -25.03
C LEU A 49 -4.61 -42.88 -24.51
N SER A 50 -4.80 -43.05 -23.20
CA SER A 50 -5.09 -44.37 -22.61
C SER A 50 -6.41 -44.98 -23.10
N ALA A 51 -7.37 -44.16 -23.54
CA ALA A 51 -8.68 -44.62 -24.01
C ALA A 51 -8.72 -44.91 -25.52
N ARG A 52 -7.77 -44.37 -26.31
CA ARG A 52 -7.85 -44.35 -27.78
C ARG A 52 -6.75 -45.11 -28.52
N SER A 53 -5.63 -45.41 -27.86
CA SER A 53 -4.47 -45.95 -28.54
C SER A 53 -4.05 -47.24 -27.85
N GLY A 54 -3.80 -48.30 -28.62
CA GLY A 54 -3.21 -49.56 -28.14
C GLY A 54 -1.76 -49.41 -27.66
N LEU A 55 -1.45 -48.32 -26.96
CA LEU A 55 -0.18 -48.04 -26.31
C LEU A 55 0.04 -49.10 -25.24
N LEU A 56 1.29 -49.57 -25.17
CA LEU A 56 1.70 -50.55 -24.18
C LEU A 56 1.45 -49.99 -22.76
N PRO A 57 0.84 -50.77 -21.84
CA PRO A 57 0.56 -50.34 -20.47
C PRO A 57 1.77 -49.76 -19.73
N ASP A 58 2.98 -50.14 -20.10
CA ASP A 58 4.23 -49.61 -19.52
C ASP A 58 4.47 -48.13 -19.83
N VAL A 59 4.13 -47.69 -21.04
CA VAL A 59 4.28 -46.28 -21.45
C VAL A 59 3.32 -45.40 -20.67
N VAL A 60 2.07 -45.84 -20.51
CA VAL A 60 1.04 -45.13 -19.72
C VAL A 60 1.46 -45.05 -18.25
N ARG A 61 1.91 -46.16 -17.65
CA ARG A 61 2.41 -46.18 -16.26
C ARG A 61 3.62 -45.27 -16.06
N ALA A 62 4.55 -45.24 -17.01
CA ALA A 62 5.71 -44.35 -16.95
C ALA A 62 5.33 -42.87 -17.08
N ALA A 63 4.31 -42.54 -17.88
CA ALA A 63 3.80 -41.18 -17.99
C ALA A 63 3.05 -40.74 -16.73
N GLN A 64 2.20 -41.61 -16.16
CA GLN A 64 1.51 -41.36 -14.88
C GLN A 64 2.50 -41.11 -13.74
N ARG A 65 3.57 -41.92 -13.63
CA ARG A 65 4.62 -41.68 -12.63
C ARG A 65 5.31 -40.33 -12.81
N ARG A 66 5.61 -39.93 -14.05
CA ARG A 66 6.20 -38.61 -14.33
C ARG A 66 5.25 -37.47 -13.95
N HIS A 67 3.96 -37.61 -14.22
CA HIS A 67 2.95 -36.63 -13.82
C HIS A 67 2.84 -36.52 -12.29
N GLN A 68 2.81 -37.64 -11.58
CA GLN A 68 2.77 -37.66 -10.11
C GLN A 68 4.01 -36.99 -9.50
N LEU A 69 5.21 -37.32 -9.99
CA LEU A 69 6.45 -36.66 -9.54
C LEU A 69 6.43 -35.15 -9.82
N ALA A 70 5.87 -34.72 -10.96
CA ALA A 70 5.73 -33.30 -11.27
C ALA A 70 4.75 -32.60 -10.32
N GLN A 71 3.64 -33.24 -9.95
CA GLN A 71 2.69 -32.71 -8.96
C GLN A 71 3.34 -32.58 -7.58
N GLU A 72 4.06 -33.59 -7.11
CA GLU A 72 4.79 -33.56 -5.84
C GLU A 72 5.83 -32.43 -5.81
N ALA A 73 6.57 -32.24 -6.91
CA ALA A 73 7.53 -31.15 -7.06
C ALA A 73 6.86 -29.77 -7.01
N LEU A 74 5.70 -29.59 -7.67
CA LEU A 74 4.93 -28.34 -7.60
C LEU A 74 4.44 -28.05 -6.18
N THR A 75 3.90 -29.03 -5.47
CA THR A 75 3.46 -28.85 -4.07
C THR A 75 4.63 -28.47 -3.16
N LEU A 76 5.82 -29.04 -3.38
CA LEU A 76 7.02 -28.68 -2.63
C LEU A 76 7.46 -27.24 -2.91
N LEU A 77 7.43 -26.80 -4.18
CA LEU A 77 7.72 -25.42 -4.57
C LEU A 77 6.71 -24.43 -3.96
N GLU A 78 5.42 -24.74 -3.99
CA GLU A 78 4.38 -23.90 -3.37
C GLU A 78 4.62 -23.71 -1.87
N ARG A 79 4.93 -24.80 -1.15
CA ARG A 79 5.28 -24.72 0.28
C ARG A 79 6.55 -23.88 0.50
N ARG A 80 7.56 -23.99 -0.37
CA ARG A 80 8.78 -23.19 -0.27
C ARG A 80 8.51 -21.70 -0.49
N VAL A 81 7.73 -21.35 -1.51
CA VAL A 81 7.31 -19.96 -1.76
C VAL A 81 6.54 -19.40 -0.57
N GLN A 82 5.58 -20.15 -0.03
CA GLN A 82 4.84 -19.71 1.17
C GLN A 82 5.74 -19.52 2.39
N SER A 83 6.75 -20.38 2.59
CA SER A 83 7.75 -20.20 3.66
C SER A 83 8.53 -18.91 3.47
N LEU A 84 9.01 -18.64 2.25
CA LEU A 84 9.76 -17.44 1.93
C LEU A 84 8.94 -16.17 2.12
N ILE A 85 7.67 -16.16 1.73
CA ILE A 85 6.75 -15.02 1.99
C ILE A 85 6.69 -14.72 3.49
N ARG A 86 6.50 -15.74 4.34
CA ARG A 86 6.46 -15.57 5.80
C ARG A 86 7.80 -15.08 6.36
N GLU A 87 8.92 -15.51 5.78
CA GLU A 87 10.26 -15.05 6.17
C GLU A 87 10.47 -13.58 5.81
N VAL A 88 10.04 -13.15 4.62
CA VAL A 88 10.06 -11.74 4.18
C VAL A 88 9.17 -10.88 5.08
N ASP A 89 7.95 -11.33 5.38
CA ASP A 89 7.04 -10.60 6.26
C ASP A 89 7.64 -10.42 7.66
N ARG A 90 8.30 -11.46 8.19
CA ARG A 90 9.00 -11.38 9.48
C ARG A 90 10.14 -10.36 9.43
N ALA A 91 10.97 -10.39 8.39
CA ALA A 91 12.06 -9.43 8.21
C ALA A 91 11.54 -7.98 8.09
N ASN A 92 10.42 -7.78 7.39
CA ASN A 92 9.76 -6.47 7.28
C ASN A 92 9.22 -5.96 8.62
N GLN A 93 8.64 -6.85 9.44
CA GLN A 93 8.20 -6.52 10.80
C GLN A 93 9.38 -6.14 11.70
N GLU A 94 10.49 -6.88 11.63
CA GLU A 94 11.72 -6.55 12.37
C GLU A 94 12.28 -5.19 11.96
N THR A 95 12.31 -4.92 10.65
CA THR A 95 12.75 -3.63 10.09
C THR A 95 11.86 -2.49 10.57
N THR A 96 10.54 -2.68 10.57
CA THR A 96 9.57 -1.69 11.07
C THR A 96 9.78 -1.42 12.57
N ARG A 97 9.92 -2.46 13.38
CA ARG A 97 10.17 -2.32 14.83
C ARG A 97 11.50 -1.62 15.12
N ALA A 98 12.54 -1.92 14.35
CA ALA A 98 13.85 -1.25 14.47
C ALA A 98 13.73 0.24 14.14
N TRP A 99 12.97 0.58 13.10
CA TRP A 99 12.71 1.96 12.71
C TRP A 99 11.89 2.71 13.76
N ASP A 100 10.82 2.12 14.28
CA ASP A 100 10.02 2.68 15.38
C ASP A 100 10.88 2.89 16.64
N ALA A 101 11.75 1.94 16.96
CA ALA A 101 12.67 2.06 18.11
C ALA A 101 13.70 3.18 17.91
N LEU A 102 14.26 3.34 16.71
CA LEU A 102 15.14 4.46 16.36
C LEU A 102 14.43 5.80 16.46
N TRP A 103 13.20 5.87 15.95
CA TRP A 103 12.35 7.06 16.05
C TRP A 103 12.08 7.43 17.51
N MET A 104 11.64 6.47 18.33
CA MET A 104 11.39 6.70 19.76
C MET A 104 12.65 7.11 20.51
N ALA A 105 13.81 6.50 20.21
CA ALA A 105 15.09 6.89 20.80
C ALA A 105 15.49 8.33 20.41
N ARG A 106 15.24 8.73 19.17
CA ARG A 106 15.48 10.09 18.70
C ARG A 106 14.56 11.11 19.36
N CYS A 107 13.28 10.78 19.56
CA CYS A 107 12.34 11.64 20.29
C CYS A 107 12.63 11.72 21.79
N ALA A 108 13.16 10.65 22.39
CA ALA A 108 13.48 10.59 23.81
C ALA A 108 14.81 11.25 24.17
N ALA A 109 15.68 11.54 23.20
CA ALA A 109 16.91 12.30 23.43
C ALA A 109 16.53 13.74 23.78
N PRO A 110 16.70 14.19 25.04
CA PRO A 110 16.38 15.55 25.41
C PRO A 110 17.27 16.51 24.64
N GLU A 111 16.63 17.49 24.01
CA GLU A 111 17.22 18.57 23.23
C GLU A 111 18.45 19.21 23.92
N GLU A 112 19.66 18.84 23.50
CA GLU A 112 20.82 19.75 23.59
C GLU A 112 20.81 20.79 22.46
N PHE A 113 19.96 20.60 21.45
CA PHE A 113 19.69 21.61 20.43
C PHE A 113 18.53 22.49 20.91
N GLY A 114 18.87 23.67 21.46
CA GLY A 114 17.93 24.66 21.96
C GLY A 114 16.91 25.12 20.91
N MET A 115 15.82 24.38 20.78
CA MET A 115 14.60 24.87 20.15
C MET A 115 13.93 25.85 21.14
N PRO A 116 13.53 27.05 20.69
CA PRO A 116 12.88 28.03 21.56
C PRO A 116 11.54 27.46 22.04
N ARG A 117 11.44 27.22 23.36
CA ARG A 117 10.19 26.87 24.02
C ARG A 117 9.16 27.96 23.73
N ASN A 118 8.18 27.63 22.90
CA ASN A 118 7.02 28.48 22.71
C ASN A 118 6.12 28.33 23.95
N HIS A 119 6.47 29.08 24.99
CA HIS A 119 5.64 29.24 26.18
C HIS A 119 4.43 30.13 25.82
N GLY A 120 3.27 29.52 25.59
CA GLY A 120 2.01 30.26 25.70
C GLY A 120 0.90 29.79 24.76
N ALA A 121 0.06 28.89 25.25
CA ALA A 121 -1.40 29.04 25.20
C ALA A 121 -2.03 27.96 26.07
N GLY A 122 -2.90 28.39 26.99
CA GLY A 122 -3.51 27.55 28.01
C GLY A 122 -4.37 26.43 27.45
N ARG A 123 -4.24 25.26 28.08
CA ARG A 123 -5.13 24.12 27.91
C ARG A 123 -6.47 24.45 28.59
N PRO A 124 -7.60 24.50 27.86
CA PRO A 124 -8.91 24.65 28.48
C PRO A 124 -9.22 23.38 29.28
N GLU A 125 -9.60 23.54 30.54
CA GLU A 125 -10.16 22.47 31.36
C GLU A 125 -11.50 22.06 30.76
N THR A 126 -11.62 20.81 30.30
CA THR A 126 -12.90 20.26 29.85
C THR A 126 -13.73 19.86 31.06
N PRO A 127 -14.97 20.33 31.18
CA PRO A 127 -15.90 19.92 32.22
C PRO A 127 -16.21 18.43 32.19
N ARG A 128 -16.35 17.95 33.42
CA ARG A 128 -16.63 16.62 33.92
C ARG A 128 -18.07 16.19 33.62
N GLU A 129 -18.20 14.91 33.25
CA GLU A 129 -19.30 13.95 33.46
C GLU A 129 -20.73 14.47 33.28
N ASN A 130 -21.44 13.94 32.27
CA ASN A 130 -22.87 13.69 32.36
C ASN A 130 -23.17 12.35 31.70
N ASP A 131 -23.63 11.44 32.55
CA ASP A 131 -24.77 10.53 32.42
C ASP A 131 -24.88 9.61 31.19
N GLU A 132 -24.73 8.34 31.54
CA GLU A 132 -24.99 7.12 30.82
C GLU A 132 -26.46 7.02 30.37
N GLU A 133 -26.74 7.28 29.10
CA GLU A 133 -27.93 6.76 28.42
C GLU A 133 -27.49 5.63 27.49
N GLU A 134 -27.72 4.38 27.93
CA GLU A 134 -27.60 3.18 27.10
C GLU A 134 -28.74 3.20 26.06
N GLU A 135 -28.48 3.80 24.90
CA GLU A 135 -29.37 3.72 23.74
C GLU A 135 -29.22 2.35 23.06
N ASP A 136 -30.34 1.66 22.96
CA ASP A 136 -30.61 0.38 22.31
C ASP A 136 -30.56 0.58 20.78
N TRP A 137 -29.40 0.29 20.16
CA TRP A 137 -29.11 0.50 18.72
C TRP A 137 -29.17 -0.81 17.90
N ASP A 138 -30.14 -1.69 18.19
CA ASP A 138 -30.36 -2.88 17.37
C ASP A 138 -31.36 -2.55 16.24
N ASP A 139 -30.91 -2.68 14.97
CA ASP A 139 -31.70 -2.86 13.73
C ASP A 139 -31.71 -1.77 12.62
N ASP A 140 -30.66 -0.93 12.45
CA ASP A 140 -30.56 0.02 11.31
C ASP A 140 -29.23 -0.07 10.49
N ASP A 141 -28.38 -1.07 10.69
CA ASP A 141 -27.05 -1.14 10.04
C ASP A 141 -27.09 -1.43 8.51
N ASP A 142 -28.16 -2.05 8.00
CA ASP A 142 -28.21 -2.46 6.59
C ASP A 142 -28.51 -1.29 5.61
N ASP A 143 -29.13 -0.20 6.09
CA ASP A 143 -29.49 0.96 5.24
C ASP A 143 -28.32 1.96 5.06
N GLU A 144 -27.35 1.99 5.96
CA GLU A 144 -26.18 2.88 5.86
C GLU A 144 -25.17 2.37 4.81
N GLU A 145 -24.97 1.05 4.72
CA GLU A 145 -24.02 0.43 3.76
C GLU A 145 -24.46 0.61 2.29
N MET A 146 -25.77 0.53 1.99
CA MET A 146 -26.26 0.78 0.63
C MET A 146 -26.08 2.24 0.19
N ARG A 147 -26.20 3.19 1.13
CA ARG A 147 -26.09 4.61 0.83
C ARG A 147 -24.66 5.00 0.47
N ASP A 148 -23.67 4.39 1.12
CA ASP A 148 -22.25 4.57 0.81
C ASP A 148 -21.88 3.98 -0.55
N ALA A 149 -22.44 2.82 -0.90
CA ALA A 149 -22.20 2.18 -2.19
C ALA A 149 -22.78 2.97 -3.38
N GLU A 150 -23.99 3.51 -3.26
CA GLU A 150 -24.59 4.35 -4.31
C GLU A 150 -23.79 5.63 -4.52
N GLN A 151 -23.36 6.26 -3.42
CA GLN A 151 -22.55 7.48 -3.45
C GLN A 151 -21.18 7.23 -4.12
N GLU A 152 -20.52 6.10 -3.85
CA GLU A 152 -19.30 5.69 -4.57
C GLU A 152 -19.55 5.47 -6.07
N SER A 153 -20.72 4.93 -6.46
CA SER A 153 -21.03 4.62 -7.86
C SER A 153 -21.31 5.87 -8.70
N GLU A 154 -22.10 6.82 -8.17
CA GLU A 154 -22.34 8.12 -8.81
C GLU A 154 -21.04 8.91 -8.92
N PHE A 155 -20.23 8.84 -7.86
CA PHE A 155 -18.94 9.50 -7.81
C PHE A 155 -17.97 8.95 -8.87
N ARG A 156 -17.85 7.62 -9.00
CA ARG A 156 -17.04 6.98 -10.06
C ARG A 156 -17.51 7.34 -11.45
N SER A 157 -18.82 7.48 -11.65
CA SER A 157 -19.40 7.89 -12.93
C SER A 157 -19.04 9.33 -13.29
N ARG A 158 -19.03 10.25 -12.32
CA ARG A 158 -18.68 11.66 -12.55
C ARG A 158 -17.21 11.87 -12.98
N TRP A 159 -16.32 10.96 -12.60
CA TRP A 159 -14.90 11.01 -12.93
C TRP A 159 -14.60 10.67 -14.39
N THR A 160 -15.31 9.69 -14.96
CA THR A 160 -15.06 9.22 -16.33
C THR A 160 -15.58 10.20 -17.39
N HIS A 161 -16.59 11.01 -17.08
CA HIS A 161 -17.20 11.94 -18.05
C HIS A 161 -16.34 13.16 -18.40
N ASN A 162 -15.34 13.52 -17.57
CA ASN A 162 -14.50 14.70 -17.80
C ASN A 162 -13.18 14.40 -18.51
N GLY A 163 -12.99 13.17 -19.03
CA GLY A 163 -11.78 12.79 -19.78
C GLY A 163 -10.50 12.69 -18.94
N GLY A 164 -10.62 12.69 -17.60
CA GLY A 164 -9.50 12.42 -16.70
C GLY A 164 -9.16 10.93 -16.65
N PRO A 165 -7.93 10.58 -16.22
CA PRO A 165 -7.60 9.19 -15.92
C PRO A 165 -8.52 8.65 -14.83
N SER A 166 -8.88 7.36 -14.91
CA SER A 166 -9.60 6.70 -13.81
C SER A 166 -8.77 6.78 -12.51
N PRO A 167 -9.39 6.72 -11.32
CA PRO A 167 -8.65 6.67 -10.06
C PRO A 167 -7.56 5.60 -10.05
N SER A 168 -7.84 4.40 -10.56
CA SER A 168 -6.85 3.33 -10.71
C SER A 168 -5.68 3.71 -11.61
N ALA A 169 -5.95 4.30 -12.78
CA ALA A 169 -4.91 4.72 -13.72
C ALA A 169 -4.01 5.83 -13.13
N TYR A 170 -4.59 6.75 -12.35
CA TYR A 170 -3.81 7.75 -11.61
C TYR A 170 -2.91 7.09 -10.55
N LEU A 171 -3.45 6.15 -9.75
CA LEU A 171 -2.68 5.46 -8.72
C LEU A 171 -1.53 4.65 -9.32
N ASP A 172 -1.72 3.99 -10.45
CA ASP A 172 -0.66 3.29 -11.16
C ASP A 172 0.43 4.24 -11.68
N LEU A 173 0.01 5.35 -12.31
CA LEU A 173 0.93 6.39 -12.79
C LEU A 173 1.76 7.00 -11.65
N ALA A 174 1.10 7.34 -10.53
CA ALA A 174 1.76 7.90 -9.36
C ALA A 174 2.71 6.87 -8.72
N ALA A 175 2.33 5.59 -8.65
CA ALA A 175 3.19 4.55 -8.11
C ALA A 175 4.45 4.34 -8.96
N GLN A 176 4.32 4.39 -10.29
CA GLN A 176 5.45 4.32 -11.23
C GLN A 176 6.36 5.56 -11.12
N SER A 177 5.77 6.75 -11.09
CA SER A 177 6.52 8.01 -11.02
C SER A 177 7.28 8.13 -9.69
N LEU A 178 6.68 7.69 -8.59
CA LEU A 178 7.26 7.72 -7.25
C LEU A 178 8.07 6.46 -6.89
N ALA A 179 8.38 5.61 -7.88
CA ALA A 179 9.27 4.47 -7.68
C ALA A 179 10.73 4.92 -7.51
N ASP A 180 11.15 5.93 -8.28
CA ASP A 180 12.50 6.50 -8.24
C ASP A 180 12.46 8.04 -8.10
N TYR A 181 12.67 8.50 -6.86
CA TYR A 181 12.68 9.92 -6.50
C TYR A 181 13.91 10.67 -7.06
N THR A 182 14.97 9.95 -7.45
CA THR A 182 16.19 10.59 -7.97
C THR A 182 16.02 11.07 -9.41
N THR A 183 15.14 10.42 -10.16
CA THR A 183 14.79 10.77 -11.54
C THR A 183 13.51 11.60 -11.65
N LEU A 184 12.89 11.96 -10.52
CA LEU A 184 11.60 12.64 -10.51
C LEU A 184 11.77 14.11 -10.93
N THR A 185 11.35 14.43 -12.14
CA THR A 185 11.34 15.81 -12.66
C THR A 185 10.01 16.51 -12.47
N THR A 186 8.92 15.75 -12.34
CA THR A 186 7.54 16.28 -12.26
C THR A 186 6.75 15.52 -11.21
N PHE A 187 6.06 16.26 -10.33
CA PHE A 187 5.15 15.64 -9.37
C PHE A 187 3.93 15.05 -10.10
N PRO A 188 3.50 13.81 -9.79
CA PRO A 188 2.27 13.24 -10.35
C PRO A 188 1.05 13.92 -9.71
N ASP A 189 0.67 15.10 -10.22
CA ASP A 189 -0.44 15.89 -9.68
C ASP A 189 -1.76 15.11 -9.78
N PRO A 190 -2.57 15.05 -8.70
CA PRO A 190 -3.88 14.44 -8.76
C PRO A 190 -4.78 15.20 -9.74
N PRO A 191 -5.64 14.49 -10.52
CA PRO A 191 -6.59 15.14 -11.41
C PRO A 191 -7.52 16.10 -10.64
N ALA A 192 -7.66 17.31 -11.18
CA ALA A 192 -8.47 18.37 -10.61
C ALA A 192 -9.88 18.34 -11.22
N THR A 193 -10.79 17.58 -10.59
CA THR A 193 -12.22 17.61 -10.92
C THR A 193 -12.91 18.80 -10.26
N PRO A 194 -13.96 19.38 -10.88
CA PRO A 194 -14.78 20.40 -10.22
C PRO A 194 -15.38 19.86 -8.92
N CYS A 195 -15.15 20.56 -7.82
CA CYS A 195 -15.71 20.22 -6.51
C CYS A 195 -16.91 21.14 -6.22
N SER A 196 -17.96 20.63 -5.59
CA SER A 196 -19.11 21.46 -5.21
C SER A 196 -18.90 22.21 -3.88
N ASN A 197 -17.84 21.90 -3.14
CA ASN A 197 -17.61 22.48 -1.81
C ASN A 197 -17.04 23.91 -1.93
N PRO A 198 -17.75 24.95 -1.45
CA PRO A 198 -17.31 26.34 -1.57
C PRO A 198 -15.95 26.62 -0.90
N SER A 199 -15.62 25.89 0.17
CA SER A 199 -14.32 26.02 0.86
C SER A 199 -13.12 25.57 -0.01
N CYS A 200 -13.36 24.66 -0.95
CA CYS A 200 -12.33 24.21 -1.89
C CYS A 200 -12.03 25.28 -2.96
N HIS A 201 -13.01 26.12 -3.30
CA HIS A 201 -12.82 27.21 -4.27
C HIS A 201 -12.07 28.39 -3.66
N SER A 202 -12.39 28.76 -2.43
CA SER A 202 -11.76 29.91 -1.76
C SER A 202 -10.27 29.70 -1.50
N THR A 203 -9.85 28.46 -1.25
CA THR A 203 -8.45 28.10 -0.96
C THR A 203 -7.65 27.69 -2.19
N ALA A 204 -8.27 27.65 -3.38
CA ALA A 204 -7.62 27.09 -4.58
C ALA A 204 -6.36 27.86 -5.02
N GLN A 205 -6.27 29.16 -4.75
CA GLN A 205 -5.14 30.00 -5.18
C GLN A 205 -3.90 29.85 -4.29
N ASP A 206 -4.07 29.48 -3.03
CA ASP A 206 -2.98 29.39 -2.05
C ASP A 206 -2.32 28.00 -1.99
N ARG A 207 -2.90 27.03 -2.70
CA ARG A 207 -2.50 25.62 -2.65
C ARG A 207 -1.45 25.28 -3.70
N ALA A 208 -0.58 24.35 -3.36
CA ALA A 208 0.43 23.80 -4.26
C ALA A 208 -0.21 22.84 -5.29
N LEU A 209 -1.29 22.14 -4.92
CA LEU A 209 -2.04 21.25 -5.81
C LEU A 209 -3.29 21.92 -6.37
N ARG A 210 -3.56 21.68 -7.65
CA ARG A 210 -4.82 22.07 -8.30
C ARG A 210 -6.02 21.26 -7.78
N ALA A 211 -5.81 19.98 -7.45
CA ALA A 211 -6.84 19.13 -6.89
C ALA A 211 -7.17 19.53 -5.45
N CYS A 212 -8.45 19.63 -5.10
CA CYS A 212 -8.89 19.92 -3.73
C CYS A 212 -8.76 18.71 -2.79
N PRO A 213 -8.80 18.90 -1.47
CA PRO A 213 -8.78 17.79 -0.51
C PRO A 213 -9.87 16.75 -0.78
N CYS A 214 -11.07 17.19 -1.18
CA CYS A 214 -12.16 16.26 -1.53
C CYS A 214 -11.82 15.38 -2.75
N ASN A 215 -11.16 15.94 -3.77
CA ASN A 215 -10.72 15.15 -4.93
C ASN A 215 -9.63 14.15 -4.56
N ILE A 216 -8.73 14.52 -3.64
CA ILE A 216 -7.71 13.61 -3.13
C ILE A 216 -8.39 12.53 -2.28
N GLN A 217 -9.30 12.89 -1.36
CA GLN A 217 -10.06 11.92 -0.56
C GLN A 217 -10.78 10.90 -1.43
N ALA A 218 -11.44 11.37 -2.46
CA ALA A 218 -12.10 10.55 -3.47
C ALA A 218 -11.17 9.55 -4.20
N LEU A 219 -9.93 9.95 -4.50
CA LEU A 219 -8.96 9.08 -5.16
C LEU A 219 -8.48 7.94 -4.25
N PHE A 220 -8.34 8.22 -2.96
CA PHE A 220 -7.76 7.28 -1.98
C PHE A 220 -8.81 6.62 -1.07
N GLY A 221 -10.06 7.09 -1.09
CA GLY A 221 -11.11 6.71 -0.13
C GLY A 221 -11.51 5.24 -0.22
N SER A 222 -11.49 4.67 -1.43
CA SER A 222 -11.83 3.25 -1.64
C SER A 222 -10.66 2.29 -1.39
N LEU A 223 -9.52 2.77 -0.85
CA LEU A 223 -8.34 1.95 -0.61
C LEU A 223 -8.37 1.31 0.77
N SER A 224 -7.84 0.09 0.88
CA SER A 224 -7.69 -0.57 2.17
C SER A 224 -6.68 0.17 3.07
N ALA A 225 -6.80 -0.01 4.39
CA ALA A 225 -5.86 0.57 5.35
C ALA A 225 -4.38 0.21 5.04
N ARG A 226 -4.14 -1.00 4.50
CA ARG A 226 -2.80 -1.43 4.06
C ARG A 226 -2.28 -0.61 2.89
N GLU A 227 -3.13 -0.32 1.91
CA GLU A 227 -2.79 0.50 0.74
C GLU A 227 -2.60 1.96 1.13
N LEU A 228 -3.48 2.51 1.96
CA LEU A 228 -3.35 3.87 2.52
C LEU A 228 -2.02 4.03 3.25
N ARG A 229 -1.60 3.04 4.06
CA ARG A 229 -0.28 3.06 4.71
C ARG A 229 0.86 3.15 3.69
N ALA A 230 0.79 2.38 2.60
CA ALA A 230 1.82 2.43 1.55
C ALA A 230 1.87 3.80 0.88
N TRP A 231 0.71 4.41 0.61
CA TRP A 231 0.61 5.74 0.02
C TRP A 231 1.09 6.85 0.94
N ARG A 232 0.85 6.77 2.25
CA ARG A 232 1.45 7.69 3.24
C ARG A 232 2.98 7.69 3.16
N VAL A 233 3.59 6.51 3.08
CA VAL A 233 5.05 6.40 2.96
C VAL A 233 5.54 7.00 1.64
N ARG A 234 4.83 6.77 0.52
CA ARG A 234 5.20 7.33 -0.79
C ARG A 234 5.10 8.86 -0.83
N PHE A 235 4.04 9.43 -0.28
CA PHE A 235 3.83 10.87 -0.27
C PHE A 235 4.47 11.60 0.91
N HIS A 236 5.27 10.92 1.75
CA HIS A 236 5.95 11.58 2.86
C HIS A 236 6.92 12.66 2.32
N PRO A 237 6.86 13.91 2.80
CA PRO A 237 7.66 15.02 2.26
C PRO A 237 9.18 14.74 2.30
N ASP A 238 9.67 14.06 3.34
CA ASP A 238 11.09 13.69 3.44
C ASP A 238 11.60 12.80 2.30
N ARG A 239 10.71 12.03 1.65
CA ARG A 239 11.11 11.20 0.49
C ARG A 239 11.54 12.06 -0.68
N PHE A 240 11.06 13.30 -0.77
CA PHE A 240 11.41 14.25 -1.82
C PHE A 240 12.69 15.04 -1.50
N ALA A 241 13.34 14.81 -0.35
CA ALA A 241 14.63 15.44 -0.04
C ALA A 241 15.76 14.99 -0.98
N VAL A 242 15.62 13.81 -1.60
CA VAL A 242 16.60 13.26 -2.56
C VAL A 242 16.45 13.83 -3.97
N VAL A 243 15.35 14.54 -4.27
CA VAL A 243 15.17 15.24 -5.55
C VAL A 243 16.29 16.29 -5.68
N PRO A 244 16.88 16.48 -6.88
CA PRO A 244 17.93 17.49 -7.10
C PRO A 244 17.58 18.86 -6.52
N GLU A 245 18.60 19.58 -6.05
CA GLU A 245 18.42 20.82 -5.31
C GLU A 245 17.92 21.96 -6.21
N GLY A 246 16.86 22.66 -5.78
CA GLY A 246 16.26 23.74 -6.55
C GLY A 246 14.85 24.11 -6.08
N ALA A 247 14.23 25.06 -6.78
CA ALA A 247 12.85 25.49 -6.52
C ALA A 247 11.83 24.35 -6.67
N GLU A 248 12.11 23.40 -7.57
CA GLU A 248 11.27 22.24 -7.84
C GLU A 248 11.17 21.30 -6.62
N ARG A 249 12.26 21.10 -5.86
CA ARG A 249 12.24 20.27 -4.64
C ARG A 249 11.25 20.82 -3.62
N ALA A 250 11.32 22.12 -3.33
CA ALA A 250 10.43 22.76 -2.38
C ALA A 250 8.96 22.70 -2.83
N GLU A 251 8.71 22.90 -4.13
CA GLU A 251 7.36 22.76 -4.69
C GLU A 251 6.83 21.33 -4.56
N MET A 252 7.64 20.32 -4.93
CA MET A 252 7.27 18.90 -4.80
C MET A 252 7.00 18.52 -3.35
N GLN A 253 7.80 19.00 -2.40
CA GLN A 253 7.58 18.77 -0.97
C GLN A 253 6.25 19.37 -0.49
N ARG A 254 5.90 20.60 -0.92
CA ARG A 254 4.58 21.19 -0.60
C ARG A 254 3.43 20.38 -1.20
N LYS A 255 3.56 19.95 -2.46
CA LYS A 255 2.55 19.10 -3.12
C LYS A 255 2.39 17.76 -2.41
N ALA A 256 3.51 17.10 -2.09
CA ALA A 256 3.54 15.86 -1.34
C ALA A 256 2.87 16.00 0.03
N GLN A 257 3.18 17.08 0.75
CA GLN A 257 2.59 17.39 2.05
C GLN A 257 1.06 17.48 1.98
N GLU A 258 0.51 18.13 0.95
CA GLU A 258 -0.94 18.22 0.79
C GLU A 258 -1.60 16.85 0.57
N VAL A 259 -1.02 16.00 -0.29
CA VAL A 259 -1.53 14.62 -0.46
C VAL A 259 -1.38 13.83 0.83
N PHE A 260 -0.22 13.93 1.49
CA PHE A 260 0.09 13.20 2.72
C PHE A 260 -0.93 13.49 3.82
N VAL A 261 -1.25 14.76 4.10
CA VAL A 261 -2.22 15.14 5.14
C VAL A 261 -3.59 14.51 4.90
N VAL A 262 -4.04 14.49 3.64
CA VAL A 262 -5.33 13.90 3.29
C VAL A 262 -5.32 12.38 3.46
N VAL A 263 -4.29 11.69 2.92
CA VAL A 263 -4.16 10.23 3.01
C VAL A 263 -3.93 9.78 4.46
N ASP A 264 -3.19 10.57 5.25
CA ASP A 264 -2.99 10.36 6.68
C ASP A 264 -4.30 10.48 7.45
N GLY A 265 -5.12 11.50 7.14
CA GLY A 265 -6.46 11.66 7.70
C GLY A 265 -7.38 10.47 7.40
N LEU A 266 -7.39 9.98 6.15
CA LEU A 266 -8.15 8.77 5.78
C LEU A 266 -7.68 7.54 6.56
N PHE A 267 -6.36 7.35 6.68
CA PHE A 267 -5.79 6.22 7.40
C PHE A 267 -6.08 6.24 8.91
N GLN A 268 -6.08 7.43 9.51
CA GLN A 268 -6.40 7.60 10.94
C GLN A 268 -7.90 7.48 11.20
N GLY A 269 -8.74 8.05 10.34
CA GLY A 269 -10.20 8.02 10.46
C GLY A 269 -10.79 6.61 10.39
N GLY A 270 -10.22 5.73 9.56
CA GLY A 270 -10.64 4.32 9.48
C GLY A 270 -10.29 3.47 10.71
N ARG A 271 -9.54 4.00 11.70
CA ARG A 271 -9.20 3.27 12.94
C ARG A 271 -10.15 3.55 14.11
N GLY A 272 -11.12 4.44 13.94
CA GLY A 272 -12.03 4.88 15.00
C GLY A 272 -13.51 4.59 14.75
N ARG A 273 -13.86 3.83 13.70
CA ARG A 273 -15.22 3.43 13.35
C ARG A 273 -15.29 1.92 13.08
N GLY A 274 -14.96 1.11 14.08
CA GLY A 274 -15.04 -0.34 14.01
C GLY A 274 -14.90 -0.95 15.39
#